data_AF-W2L2L8-F1
#
_entry.id   AF-W2L2L8-F1
#
_cell.length_a   1.000
_cell.length_b   1.000
_cell.length_c   1.000
_cell.angle_alpha   90.00
_cell.angle_beta   90.00
_cell.angle_gamma   90.00
#
_symmetry.space_group_name_H-M   'P 1'
#
loop_
_entity.id
_entity.type
_entity.pdbx_description
1 polymer ?
#
loop_
_entity_poly.entity_id
_entity_poly.type
_entity_poly.pdbx_seq_one_letter_code
_entity_poly.pdbx_strand_id
1 'polypeptide(L)'
;MLQIREQDGKVPHGTFTEIAKDYGCHWLSIKRIWGRYGENVALGIADGAPESRIKGNSGWKPYDRSKLSAKPKEVPIFDRHRVAATAARIGFFAWPIRALLDAGHLARRS
;
A
#
# COMPACT_ATOMS: atom_id res chain seq x y z
N MET A 1 11.09 -20.82 2.35
CA MET A 1 9.86 -21.41 1.76
C MET A 1 9.12 -22.15 2.88
N LEU A 2 7.79 -21.97 3.01
CA LEU A 2 6.99 -22.69 4.01
C LEU A 2 7.04 -24.19 3.69
N GLN A 3 7.67 -25.00 4.55
CA GLN A 3 7.66 -26.45 4.41
C GLN A 3 6.52 -27.03 5.24
N ILE A 4 5.35 -27.22 4.62
CA ILE A 4 4.24 -27.93 5.24
C ILE A 4 4.37 -29.40 4.88
N ARG A 5 4.53 -30.26 5.89
CA ARG A 5 4.52 -31.71 5.69
C ARG A 5 3.08 -32.18 5.55
N GLU A 6 2.76 -32.69 4.36
CA GLU A 6 1.48 -33.37 4.12
C GLU A 6 1.59 -34.82 4.58
N GLN A 7 0.51 -35.33 5.20
CA GLN A 7 0.31 -36.75 5.47
C GLN A 7 -0.88 -37.20 4.62
N ASP A 8 -0.70 -38.25 3.82
CA ASP A 8 -1.74 -38.77 2.91
C ASP A 8 -2.35 -37.72 1.96
N GLY A 9 -1.52 -36.77 1.50
CA GLY A 9 -1.96 -35.67 0.62
C GLY A 9 -2.85 -34.63 1.32
N LYS A 10 -2.88 -34.62 2.66
CA LYS A 10 -3.62 -33.65 3.47
C LYS A 10 -2.68 -32.96 4.45
N VAL A 11 -2.92 -31.67 4.65
CA VAL A 11 -2.29 -30.92 5.74
C VAL A 11 -2.95 -31.35 7.06
N PRO A 12 -2.18 -31.80 8.06
CA PRO A 12 -2.73 -32.19 9.36
C PRO A 12 -3.52 -31.06 10.01
N HIS A 13 -4.50 -31.43 10.85
CA HIS A 13 -5.27 -30.44 11.58
C HIS A 13 -4.37 -29.67 12.54
N GLY A 14 -4.53 -28.35 12.60
CA GLY A 14 -3.74 -27.47 13.46
C GLY A 14 -2.45 -26.93 12.84
N THR A 15 -1.91 -27.54 11.78
CA THR A 15 -0.63 -27.12 11.18
C THR A 15 -0.63 -25.67 10.70
N PHE A 16 -1.72 -25.20 10.08
CA PHE A 16 -1.83 -23.79 9.69
C PHE A 16 -1.84 -22.83 10.90
N THR A 17 -2.42 -23.26 12.02
CA THR A 17 -2.50 -22.46 13.24
C THR A 17 -1.14 -22.38 13.93
N GLU A 18 -0.38 -23.47 13.96
CA GLU A 18 0.98 -23.49 14.50
C GLU A 18 1.91 -22.58 13.71
N ILE A 19 1.96 -22.77 12.39
CA ILE A 19 2.76 -21.91 11.50
C ILE A 19 2.31 -20.45 11.65
N ALA A 20 1.02 -20.18 11.74
CA ALA A 20 0.53 -18.82 11.89
C ALA A 20 1.01 -18.13 13.17
N LYS A 21 1.21 -18.88 14.27
CA LYS A 21 1.83 -18.36 15.50
C LYS A 21 3.28 -17.95 15.25
N ASP A 22 4.06 -18.77 14.56
CA ASP A 22 5.47 -18.49 14.27
C ASP A 22 5.64 -17.22 13.42
N TYR A 23 4.72 -17.01 12.47
CA TYR A 23 4.73 -15.84 11.58
C TYR A 23 3.91 -14.65 12.11
N GLY A 24 3.32 -14.75 13.31
CA GLY A 24 2.52 -13.68 13.92
C GLY A 24 1.33 -13.24 13.06
N CYS A 25 0.71 -14.14 12.31
CA CYS A 25 -0.38 -13.83 11.40
C CYS A 25 -1.62 -14.71 11.66
N HIS A 26 -2.70 -14.44 10.95
CA HIS A 26 -3.91 -15.27 11.04
C HIS A 26 -3.75 -16.56 10.21
N TRP A 27 -4.21 -17.71 10.71
CA TRP A 27 -4.08 -19.01 10.05
C TRP A 27 -4.66 -19.06 8.62
N LEU A 28 -5.70 -18.27 8.34
CA LEU A 28 -6.24 -18.13 6.99
C LEU A 28 -5.21 -17.57 5.99
N SER A 29 -4.28 -16.73 6.43
CA SER A 29 -3.22 -16.21 5.57
C SER A 29 -2.28 -17.32 5.12
N ILE A 30 -1.85 -18.18 6.05
CA ILE A 30 -1.03 -19.37 5.73
C ILE A 30 -1.80 -20.32 4.82
N LYS A 31 -3.07 -20.62 5.13
CA LYS A 31 -3.92 -21.49 4.29
C LYS A 31 -4.06 -20.97 2.86
N ARG A 32 -4.25 -19.66 2.67
CA ARG A 32 -4.35 -19.03 1.34
C ARG A 32 -3.05 -19.13 0.56
N ILE A 33 -1.91 -18.88 1.22
CA ILE A 33 -0.59 -18.99 0.59
C ILE A 33 -0.32 -20.44 0.17
N TRP A 34 -0.64 -21.41 1.03
CA TRP A 34 -0.48 -22.84 0.71
C TRP A 34 -1.36 -23.30 -0.44
N GLY A 35 -2.65 -22.93 -0.44
CA GLY A 35 -3.56 -23.26 -1.54
C GLY A 35 -3.06 -22.73 -2.88
N ARG A 36 -2.61 -21.46 -2.91
CA ARG A 36 -2.00 -20.85 -4.10
C ARG A 36 -0.74 -21.58 -4.56
N TYR A 37 0.12 -21.97 -3.62
CA TYR A 37 1.31 -22.76 -3.94
C TYR A 37 0.92 -24.07 -4.63
N GLY A 38 -0.06 -24.80 -4.08
CA GLY A 38 -0.56 -26.04 -4.68
C GLY A 38 -1.14 -25.85 -6.08
N GLU A 39 -1.94 -24.81 -6.30
CA GLU A 39 -2.48 -24.44 -7.63
C GLU A 39 -1.35 -24.15 -8.63
N ASN A 40 -0.34 -23.38 -8.24
CA ASN A 40 0.78 -23.03 -9.12
C ASN A 40 1.66 -24.24 -9.45
N VAL A 41 1.91 -25.12 -8.48
CA VAL A 41 2.61 -26.38 -8.71
C VAL A 41 1.82 -27.27 -9.67
N ALA A 42 0.49 -27.37 -9.51
CA ALA A 42 -0.37 -28.12 -10.43
C ALA A 42 -0.36 -27.55 -11.87
N LEU A 43 -0.14 -26.24 -12.02
CA LEU A 43 0.02 -25.56 -13.31
C LEU A 43 1.45 -25.65 -13.89
N GLY A 44 2.38 -26.33 -13.22
CA GLY A 44 3.76 -26.48 -13.65
C GLY A 44 4.62 -25.22 -13.47
N ILE A 45 4.19 -24.26 -12.65
CA ILE A 45 4.97 -23.06 -12.34
C ILE A 45 6.10 -23.44 -11.40
N ALA A 46 7.34 -23.29 -11.86
CA ALA A 46 8.54 -23.51 -11.06
C ALA A 46 8.48 -22.72 -9.74
N ASP A 47 8.84 -23.38 -8.65
CA ASP A 47 8.83 -22.86 -7.27
C ASP A 47 7.45 -22.39 -6.75
N GLY A 48 6.36 -22.64 -7.48
CA GLY A 48 4.99 -22.32 -7.05
C GLY A 48 4.68 -20.82 -6.91
N ALA A 49 5.50 -19.95 -7.54
CA ALA A 49 5.40 -18.49 -7.51
C ALA A 49 5.13 -17.90 -6.10
N PRO A 50 6.13 -17.93 -5.20
CA PRO A 50 5.96 -17.51 -3.81
C PRO A 50 5.83 -16.00 -3.65
N GLU A 51 6.13 -15.23 -4.69
CA GLU A 51 6.19 -13.77 -4.64
C GLU A 51 4.86 -13.10 -4.26
N SER A 52 4.99 -11.88 -3.74
CA SER A 52 3.84 -11.03 -3.45
C SER A 52 3.18 -10.58 -4.74
N ARG A 53 1.84 -10.69 -4.80
CA ARG A 53 1.04 -10.10 -5.89
C ARG A 53 0.74 -8.62 -5.68
N ILE A 54 1.22 -8.05 -4.57
CA ILE A 54 1.16 -6.60 -4.38
C ILE A 54 1.99 -5.99 -5.50
N LYS A 55 1.35 -5.16 -6.32
CA LYS A 55 2.02 -4.45 -7.41
C LYS A 55 3.23 -3.71 -6.83
N GLY A 56 4.43 -4.00 -7.33
CA GLY A 56 5.61 -3.19 -7.01
C GLY A 56 5.33 -1.71 -7.25
N ASN A 57 5.81 -0.84 -6.36
CA ASN A 57 5.44 0.58 -6.32
C ASN A 57 3.92 0.84 -6.09
N SER A 58 3.22 -0.04 -5.37
CA SER A 58 1.89 0.23 -4.83
C SER A 58 2.02 1.26 -3.70
N GLY A 59 1.62 2.48 -3.99
CA GLY A 59 1.72 3.58 -3.06
C GLY A 59 1.51 4.89 -3.77
N TRP A 60 1.27 5.92 -2.99
CA TRP A 60 1.18 7.25 -3.54
C TRP A 60 2.53 7.67 -4.10
N LYS A 61 2.55 8.11 -5.36
CA LYS A 61 3.79 8.44 -6.06
C LYS A 61 4.38 9.74 -5.50
N PRO A 62 5.72 9.84 -5.36
CA PRO A 62 6.36 11.10 -5.07
C PRO A 62 5.91 12.17 -6.07
N TYR A 63 5.64 13.36 -5.56
CA TYR A 63 5.28 14.53 -6.34
C TYR A 63 6.37 15.58 -6.14
N ASP A 64 6.58 16.38 -7.17
CA ASP A 64 7.51 17.49 -7.12
C ASP A 64 6.90 18.60 -6.25
N ARG A 65 7.49 18.82 -5.08
CA ARG A 65 7.06 19.85 -4.12
C ARG A 65 7.22 21.26 -4.67
N SER A 66 8.24 21.52 -5.49
CA SER A 66 8.44 22.83 -6.11
C SER A 66 7.34 23.10 -7.12
N LYS A 67 7.02 22.13 -7.99
CA LYS A 67 5.87 22.24 -8.91
C LYS A 67 4.55 22.39 -8.16
N LEU A 68 4.35 21.64 -7.08
CA LEU A 68 3.13 21.78 -6.29
C LEU A 68 3.06 23.14 -5.59
N SER A 69 4.17 23.71 -5.12
CA SER A 69 4.19 25.04 -4.47
C SER A 69 3.91 26.19 -5.45
N ALA A 70 4.15 26.00 -6.75
CA ALA A 70 3.87 26.98 -7.78
C ALA A 70 2.35 27.12 -8.06
N LYS A 71 1.61 26.00 -8.10
CA LYS A 71 0.17 26.01 -8.43
C LYS A 71 -0.70 26.87 -7.49
N PRO A 72 -0.51 26.82 -6.15
CA PRO A 72 -1.21 27.74 -5.25
C PRO A 72 -0.88 29.21 -5.52
N LYS A 73 0.32 29.55 -6.03
CA LYS A 73 0.68 30.94 -6.35
C LYS A 73 -0.18 31.52 -7.48
N GLU A 74 -0.70 30.68 -8.36
CA GLU A 74 -1.59 31.06 -9.46
C GLU A 74 -3.05 31.27 -9.01
N VAL A 75 -3.43 30.72 -7.85
CA VAL A 75 -4.76 30.94 -7.26
C VAL A 75 -4.78 32.32 -6.59
N PRO A 76 -5.75 33.22 -6.85
CA PRO A 76 -5.84 34.50 -6.14
C PRO A 76 -5.81 34.31 -4.62
N ILE A 77 -5.13 35.18 -3.87
CA ILE A 77 -4.95 35.05 -2.41
C ILE A 77 -6.31 34.93 -1.68
N PHE A 78 -7.32 35.64 -2.16
CA PHE A 78 -8.70 35.58 -1.65
C PHE A 78 -9.35 34.21 -1.84
N ASP A 79 -8.90 33.40 -2.78
CA ASP A 79 -9.44 32.07 -3.01
C ASP A 79 -8.67 30.97 -2.23
N ARG A 80 -7.60 31.32 -1.51
CA ARG A 80 -6.76 30.39 -0.74
C ARG A 80 -7.22 30.15 0.70
N HIS A 81 -8.40 30.65 1.09
CA HIS A 81 -8.85 30.66 2.49
C HIS A 81 -8.98 29.28 3.13
N ARG A 82 -9.26 28.23 2.36
CA ARG A 82 -9.42 26.87 2.87
C ARG A 82 -8.57 25.90 2.08
N VAL A 83 -7.78 25.09 2.79
CA VAL A 83 -6.90 24.06 2.19
C VAL A 83 -7.67 23.16 1.22
N ALA A 84 -8.88 22.73 1.59
CA ALA A 84 -9.74 21.91 0.74
C ALA A 84 -10.19 22.63 -0.55
N ALA A 85 -10.52 23.92 -0.47
CA ALA A 85 -10.93 24.72 -1.62
C ALA A 85 -9.76 24.99 -2.58
N THR A 86 -8.59 25.32 -2.03
CA THR A 86 -7.35 25.48 -2.79
C THR A 86 -6.99 24.18 -3.51
N ALA A 87 -7.05 23.06 -2.78
CA ALA A 87 -6.75 21.72 -3.30
C ALA A 87 -7.69 21.31 -4.45
N ALA A 88 -8.99 21.58 -4.30
CA ALA A 88 -9.96 21.33 -5.37
C ALA A 88 -9.66 22.15 -6.64
N ARG A 89 -9.31 23.44 -6.51
CA ARG A 89 -9.00 24.29 -7.68
C ARG A 89 -7.72 23.91 -8.41
N ILE A 90 -6.69 23.48 -7.68
CA ILE A 90 -5.41 23.05 -8.28
C ILE A 90 -5.43 21.58 -8.74
N GLY A 91 -6.54 20.86 -8.52
CA GLY A 91 -6.70 19.45 -8.85
C GLY A 91 -5.77 18.54 -8.04
N PHE A 92 -5.65 18.77 -6.73
CA PHE A 92 -4.76 18.00 -5.85
C PHE A 92 -5.43 17.63 -4.53
N PHE A 93 -4.81 16.73 -3.76
CA PHE A 93 -5.28 16.38 -2.43
C PHE A 93 -5.00 17.48 -1.42
N ALA A 94 -5.80 17.55 -0.34
CA ALA A 94 -5.64 18.56 0.70
C ALA A 94 -4.40 18.35 1.59
N TRP A 95 -4.05 17.09 1.89
CA TRP A 95 -2.93 16.77 2.78
C TRP A 95 -1.56 17.31 2.28
N PRO A 96 -1.19 17.18 0.99
CA PRO A 96 0.04 17.78 0.46
C PRO A 96 0.09 19.30 0.57
N ILE A 97 -1.04 19.98 0.40
CA ILE A 97 -1.13 21.44 0.55
C ILE A 97 -0.97 21.85 2.02
N ARG A 98 -1.53 21.05 2.94
CA ARG A 98 -1.30 21.21 4.37
C ARG A 98 0.18 21.04 4.72
N ALA A 99 0.82 20.00 4.22
CA ALA A 99 2.25 19.75 4.43
C ALA A 99 3.14 20.89 3.90
N LEU A 100 2.79 21.50 2.76
CA LEU A 100 3.51 22.67 2.23
C LEU A 100 3.32 23.93 3.09
N LEU A 101 2.13 24.12 3.68
CA LEU A 101 1.86 25.21 4.62
C LEU A 101 2.65 25.01 5.93
N ASP A 102 2.63 23.80 6.48
CA ASP A 102 3.34 23.48 7.73
C ASP A 102 4.86 23.58 7.55
N ALA A 103 5.38 23.26 6.36
CA ALA A 103 6.79 23.43 6.01
C ALA A 103 7.18 24.87 5.63
N GLY A 104 6.26 25.84 5.63
CA GLY A 104 6.53 27.24 5.31
C GLY A 104 6.75 27.54 3.82
N HIS A 105 6.51 26.57 2.94
CA HIS A 105 6.62 26.77 1.48
C HIS A 105 5.45 27.57 0.89
N LEU A 106 4.39 27.76 1.66
CA LEU A 106 3.24 28.59 1.32
C LEU A 106 2.98 29.57 2.46
N ALA A 107 2.83 30.86 2.14
CA ALA A 107 2.47 31.87 3.13
C ALA A 107 1.04 31.61 3.64
N ARG A 108 0.91 31.42 4.95
CA ARG A 108 -0.40 31.47 5.61
C ARG A 108 -0.83 32.92 5.63
N ARG A 109 -2.03 33.23 5.14
CA ARG A 109 -2.59 34.58 5.29
C ARG A 109 -2.81 34.81 6.79
N SER A 110 -2.11 35.80 7.35
CA SER A 110 -2.39 36.39 8.67
C SER A 110 -3.68 37.19 8.64
#